data_AF-A0A382HMY7-F1
#
_entry.id   AF-A0A382HMY7-F1
#
_cell.length_a   1.000
_cell.length_b   1.000
_cell.length_c   1.000
_cell.angle_alpha   90.00
_cell.angle_beta   90.00
_cell.angle_gamma   90.00
#
_symmetry.space_group_name_H-M   'P 1'
#
loop_
_entity.id
_entity.type
_entity.pdbx_description
1 polymer ?
#
loop_
_entity_poly.entity_id
_entity_poly.type
_entity_poly.pdbx_seq_one_letter_code
_entity_poly.pdbx_strand_id
1 'polypeptide(L)'
;MLAVTLLAAVALAQWTRDPGGRSGRGGFGGGNRGGRGGVPDWENDSELPNDKFTFARAQYSGYGRGFGGGWRVDYPNADLNFSHRIEQLTAIKADPDGTLVELTGGLLREYPFVYITDPRSMSL
;
A
#
# COMPACT_ATOMS: atom_id res chain seq x y z
N MET A 1 -29.03 -40.15 -11.50
CA MET A 1 -29.20 -38.73 -11.12
C MET A 1 -28.03 -38.25 -10.25
N LEU A 2 -26.80 -38.35 -10.76
CA LEU A 2 -25.55 -37.92 -10.08
C LEU A 2 -24.65 -37.11 -11.03
N ALA A 3 -24.79 -37.31 -12.35
CA ALA A 3 -24.09 -36.52 -13.36
C ALA A 3 -24.64 -35.08 -13.50
N VAL A 4 -25.93 -34.86 -13.23
CA VAL A 4 -26.57 -33.54 -13.37
C VAL A 4 -26.21 -32.60 -12.22
N THR A 5 -25.96 -33.13 -11.02
CA THR A 5 -25.56 -32.34 -9.84
C THR A 5 -24.10 -31.89 -9.92
N LEU A 6 -23.21 -32.69 -10.52
CA LEU A 6 -21.80 -32.31 -10.74
C LEU A 6 -21.65 -31.17 -11.76
N LEU A 7 -22.46 -31.15 -12.82
CA LEU A 7 -22.44 -30.08 -13.82
C LEU A 7 -22.97 -28.74 -13.28
N ALA A 8 -23.99 -28.77 -12.41
CA ALA A 8 -24.51 -27.56 -11.77
C ALA A 8 -23.51 -26.92 -10.79
N ALA A 9 -22.75 -27.74 -10.05
CA ALA A 9 -21.71 -27.26 -9.14
C ALA A 9 -20.51 -26.64 -9.88
N VAL A 10 -20.13 -27.19 -11.04
CA VAL A 10 -19.07 -26.62 -11.88
C VAL A 10 -19.51 -25.34 -12.57
N ALA A 11 -20.77 -25.24 -13.00
CA ALA A 11 -21.32 -24.02 -13.60
C ALA A 11 -21.40 -22.86 -12.60
N LEU A 12 -21.81 -23.11 -11.35
CA LEU A 12 -21.80 -22.09 -10.29
C LEU A 12 -20.36 -21.66 -9.90
N ALA A 13 -19.39 -22.58 -9.95
CA ALA A 13 -17.99 -22.29 -9.69
C ALA A 13 -17.29 -21.50 -10.81
N GLN A 14 -17.87 -21.45 -12.02
CA GLN A 14 -17.40 -20.60 -13.11
C GLN A 14 -18.05 -19.21 -13.09
N TRP A 15 -19.26 -19.07 -12.54
CA TRP A 15 -19.98 -17.80 -12.52
C TRP A 15 -19.53 -16.83 -11.40
N THR A 16 -18.92 -17.34 -10.32
CA THR A 16 -18.32 -16.49 -9.25
C THR A 16 -16.87 -16.09 -9.51
N ARG A 17 -16.31 -16.41 -10.69
CA ARG A 17 -15.01 -15.88 -11.12
C ARG A 17 -15.23 -14.53 -11.78
N ASP A 18 -15.17 -13.47 -10.98
CA ASP A 18 -14.98 -12.11 -11.48
C ASP A 18 -13.78 -12.06 -12.44
N PRO A 19 -13.98 -11.72 -13.73
CA PRO A 19 -12.91 -11.35 -14.63
C PRO A 19 -12.67 -9.84 -14.49
N GLY A 20 -12.22 -9.45 -13.29
CA GLY A 20 -11.87 -8.07 -12.97
C GLY A 20 -10.35 -7.92 -12.95
N GLY A 21 -9.76 -7.45 -14.05
CA GLY A 21 -8.33 -7.16 -14.13
C GLY A 21 -7.91 -6.11 -13.12
N ARG A 22 -7.32 -6.55 -12.00
CA ARG A 22 -6.49 -5.69 -11.13
C ARG A 22 -5.05 -5.79 -11.58
N SER A 23 -4.63 -4.76 -12.30
CA SER A 23 -3.24 -4.41 -12.56
C SER A 23 -2.39 -4.51 -11.28
N GLY A 24 -1.49 -5.49 -11.26
CA GLY A 24 -0.18 -5.44 -10.58
C GLY A 24 -0.12 -4.87 -9.15
N ARG A 25 -0.77 -5.50 -8.18
CA ARG A 25 -0.32 -5.39 -6.77
C ARG A 25 0.57 -6.60 -6.50
N GLY A 26 1.88 -6.41 -6.66
CA GLY A 26 2.90 -7.41 -6.33
C GLY A 26 2.69 -7.90 -4.89
N GLY A 27 2.29 -9.15 -4.77
CA GLY A 27 1.95 -9.78 -3.51
C GLY A 27 3.17 -9.95 -2.61
N PHE A 28 3.16 -9.28 -1.47
CA PHE A 28 3.85 -9.70 -0.27
C PHE A 28 2.78 -10.28 0.67
N GLY A 29 2.51 -11.58 0.55
CA GLY A 29 1.58 -12.29 1.42
C GLY A 29 2.14 -13.66 1.76
N GLY A 30 2.50 -13.88 3.03
CA GLY A 30 2.88 -15.20 3.52
C GLY A 30 3.67 -15.18 4.83
N GLY A 31 2.95 -15.21 5.96
CA GLY A 31 3.40 -15.89 7.19
C GLY A 31 4.60 -15.30 7.96
N ASN A 32 4.30 -14.46 8.94
CA ASN A 32 4.95 -14.42 10.27
C ASN A 32 6.50 -14.37 10.33
N ARG A 33 7.06 -13.18 10.06
CA ARG A 33 8.31 -12.52 10.59
C ARG A 33 8.68 -11.37 9.63
N GLY A 34 7.72 -10.46 9.42
CA GLY A 34 7.57 -9.63 8.22
C GLY A 34 8.56 -8.48 8.06
N GLY A 35 8.92 -8.17 6.82
CA GLY A 35 9.85 -7.11 6.41
C GLY A 35 9.42 -5.67 6.71
N ARG A 36 8.71 -5.44 7.83
CA ARG A 36 8.20 -4.15 8.32
C ARG A 36 9.03 -3.59 9.48
N GLY A 37 10.23 -4.12 9.71
CA GLY A 37 11.20 -3.56 10.66
C GLY A 37 10.72 -3.49 12.12
N GLY A 38 9.86 -4.42 12.54
CA GLY A 38 9.29 -4.44 13.90
C GLY A 38 7.98 -3.66 14.07
N VAL A 39 7.49 -3.00 13.01
CA VAL A 39 6.15 -2.41 13.00
C VAL A 39 5.10 -3.52 12.89
N PRO A 40 4.10 -3.58 13.80
CA PRO A 40 3.06 -4.61 13.74
C PRO A 40 2.10 -4.35 12.57
N ASP A 41 1.38 -5.40 12.17
CA ASP A 41 0.21 -5.28 11.28
C ASP A 41 -1.03 -4.83 12.09
N TRP A 42 -1.87 -3.99 11.50
CA TRP A 42 -3.19 -3.64 12.02
C TRP A 42 -4.18 -3.46 10.88
N GLU A 43 -5.47 -3.55 11.20
CA GLU A 43 -6.56 -3.47 10.22
C GLU A 43 -7.18 -2.08 10.19
N ASN A 44 -7.60 -1.65 9.00
CA ASN A 44 -8.40 -0.43 8.83
C ASN A 44 -9.86 -0.70 9.17
N ASP A 45 -10.58 0.36 9.55
CA ASP A 45 -12.03 0.29 9.74
C ASP A 45 -12.73 -0.03 8.42
N SER A 46 -13.52 -1.11 8.41
CA SER A 46 -14.27 -1.55 7.24
C SER A 46 -15.52 -0.71 6.95
N GLU A 47 -16.08 -0.04 7.96
CA GLU A 47 -17.24 0.84 7.82
C GLU A 47 -16.82 2.23 7.33
N LEU A 48 -15.62 2.67 7.71
CA LEU A 48 -15.04 3.96 7.34
C LEU A 48 -13.69 3.80 6.61
N PRO A 49 -13.66 3.15 5.43
CA PRO A 49 -12.41 2.75 4.76
C PRO A 49 -11.52 3.93 4.34
N ASN A 50 -12.08 5.14 4.27
CA ASN A 50 -11.39 6.36 3.87
C ASN A 50 -11.13 7.33 5.03
N ASP A 51 -11.67 7.08 6.23
CA ASP A 51 -11.47 7.94 7.40
C ASP A 51 -10.19 7.57 8.14
N LYS A 52 -9.07 7.78 7.45
CA LYS A 52 -7.73 7.46 7.95
C LYS A 52 -6.69 8.39 7.36
N PHE A 53 -5.71 8.74 8.18
CA PHE A 53 -4.46 9.32 7.72
C PHE A 53 -3.72 8.29 6.84
N THR A 54 -3.27 8.70 5.66
CA THR A 54 -2.41 7.87 4.80
C THR A 54 -1.10 8.58 4.59
N PHE A 55 0.01 7.93 4.96
CA PHE A 55 1.34 8.45 4.65
C PHE A 55 1.60 8.31 3.15
N ALA A 56 1.55 9.42 2.41
CA ALA A 56 1.85 9.43 0.98
C ALA A 56 3.30 9.89 0.74
N ARG A 57 4.17 8.99 0.29
CA ARG A 57 5.56 9.32 -0.05
C ARG A 57 5.68 9.69 -1.52
N ALA A 58 6.27 10.85 -1.79
CA ALA A 58 6.56 11.31 -3.14
C ALA A 58 7.71 10.52 -3.76
N GLN A 59 7.41 9.78 -4.82
CA GLN A 59 8.38 9.21 -5.74
C GLN A 59 8.77 10.22 -6.80
N TYR A 60 10.06 10.32 -7.07
CA TYR A 60 10.62 11.19 -8.09
C TYR A 60 11.85 10.54 -8.74
N SER A 61 12.24 11.05 -9.92
CA SER A 61 13.47 10.64 -10.60
C SER A 61 14.66 11.47 -10.11
N GLY A 62 15.88 10.95 -10.17
CA GLY A 62 17.05 11.72 -9.77
C GLY A 62 18.36 10.94 -9.88
N TYR A 63 19.48 11.64 -9.70
CA TYR A 63 20.80 11.01 -9.72
C TYR A 63 21.12 10.37 -8.35
N GLY A 64 21.12 9.04 -8.29
CA GLY A 64 21.48 8.27 -7.09
C GLY A 64 22.47 7.17 -7.43
N ARG A 65 23.59 7.07 -6.70
CA ARG A 65 24.52 5.93 -6.81
C ARG A 65 24.00 4.76 -5.95
N GLY A 66 23.54 3.68 -6.58
CA GLY A 66 23.32 2.39 -5.92
C GLY A 66 21.99 2.20 -5.16
N PHE A 67 22.01 1.32 -4.15
CA PHE A 67 20.85 0.68 -3.49
C PHE A 67 20.05 1.53 -2.47
N GLY A 68 20.22 2.85 -2.37
CA GLY A 68 19.48 3.61 -1.34
C GLY A 68 19.77 5.11 -1.26
N GLY A 69 19.31 5.87 -2.25
CA GLY A 69 19.34 7.33 -2.24
C GLY A 69 18.04 7.92 -2.78
N GLY A 70 17.84 9.22 -2.61
CA GLY A 70 16.64 9.92 -3.06
C GLY A 70 15.38 9.45 -2.34
N TRP A 71 14.25 9.33 -3.03
CA TRP A 71 12.97 9.02 -2.40
C TRP A 71 12.95 7.66 -1.65
N ARG A 72 13.87 6.74 -1.96
CA ARG A 72 13.96 5.41 -1.32
C ARG A 72 14.67 5.41 0.03
N VAL A 73 15.24 6.53 0.46
CA VAL A 73 15.90 6.62 1.78
C VAL A 73 14.90 6.24 2.87
N ASP A 74 15.31 5.24 3.66
CA ASP A 74 14.57 4.61 4.76
C ASP A 74 13.21 3.99 4.39
N TYR A 75 12.91 3.83 3.10
CA TYR A 75 11.68 3.20 2.65
C TYR A 75 11.78 1.65 2.73
N PRO A 76 10.76 0.93 3.23
CA PRO A 76 9.48 1.45 3.74
C PRO A 76 9.48 1.74 5.25
N ASN A 77 10.55 1.38 5.98
CA ASN A 77 10.54 1.38 7.44
C ASN A 77 10.17 2.73 8.06
N ALA A 78 10.64 3.86 7.51
CA ALA A 78 10.27 5.18 8.00
C ALA A 78 8.77 5.46 7.89
N ASP A 79 8.15 5.08 6.76
CA ASP A 79 6.72 5.33 6.49
C ASP A 79 5.86 4.52 7.45
N LEU A 80 6.19 3.23 7.61
CA LEU A 80 5.48 2.32 8.50
C LEU A 80 5.60 2.77 9.96
N ASN A 81 6.79 3.19 10.39
CA ASN A 81 6.99 3.69 11.75
C ASN A 81 6.22 5.01 11.97
N PHE A 82 6.19 5.92 11.00
CA PHE A 82 5.45 7.17 11.13
C PHE A 82 3.96 6.90 11.32
N SER A 83 3.33 6.14 10.42
CA SER A 83 1.91 5.78 10.54
C SER A 83 1.61 5.07 11.87
N HIS A 84 2.49 4.16 12.29
CA HIS A 84 2.33 3.45 13.55
C HIS A 84 2.37 4.39 14.77
N ARG A 85 3.23 5.41 14.77
CA ARG A 85 3.26 6.40 15.87
C ARG A 85 2.06 7.33 15.85
N ILE A 86 1.50 7.67 14.69
CA ILE A 86 0.23 8.41 14.62
C ILE A 86 -0.90 7.61 15.26
N GLU A 87 -1.03 6.32 14.90
CA GLU A 87 -2.05 5.43 15.49
C GLU A 87 -1.87 5.27 17.01
N GLN A 88 -0.63 5.19 17.51
CA GLN A 88 -0.35 4.97 18.94
C GLN A 88 -0.53 6.22 19.80
N LEU A 89 -0.13 7.38 19.29
CA LEU A 89 0.03 8.59 20.11
C LEU A 89 -1.15 9.55 19.95
N THR A 90 -2.09 9.26 19.04
CA THR A 90 -3.23 10.12 18.74
C THR A 90 -4.51 9.30 18.60
N ALA A 91 -5.65 9.97 18.46
CA ALA A 91 -6.92 9.33 18.15
C ALA A 91 -7.15 9.16 16.62
N ILE A 92 -6.19 9.56 15.79
CA ILE A 92 -6.30 9.50 14.32
C ILE A 92 -6.02 8.06 13.88
N LYS A 93 -6.93 7.49 13.10
CA LYS A 93 -6.69 6.23 12.40
C LYS A 93 -5.66 6.43 11.30
N ALA A 94 -4.67 5.55 11.22
CA ALA A 94 -3.61 5.60 10.22
C ALA A 94 -3.60 4.34 9.36
N ASP A 95 -3.41 4.51 8.05
CA ASP A 95 -3.22 3.40 7.12
C ASP A 95 -1.92 2.64 7.46
N PRO A 96 -1.97 1.31 7.66
CA PRO A 96 -0.79 0.49 7.94
C PRO A 96 0.24 0.50 6.81
N ASP A 97 -0.18 0.64 5.56
CA ASP A 97 0.71 0.45 4.42
C ASP A 97 1.19 1.77 3.81
N GLY A 98 0.45 2.86 4.05
CA GLY A 98 0.68 4.14 3.37
C GLY A 98 0.49 4.03 1.85
N THR A 99 1.07 4.97 1.11
CA THR A 99 1.02 4.96 -0.36
C THR A 99 2.23 5.63 -0.97
N LEU A 100 2.51 5.29 -2.22
CA LEU A 100 3.52 5.93 -3.05
C LEU A 100 2.81 6.77 -4.12
N VAL A 101 3.17 8.04 -4.22
CA VAL A 101 2.61 8.97 -5.21
C VAL A 101 3.71 9.52 -6.08
N GLU A 102 3.50 9.55 -7.40
CA GLU A 102 4.42 10.23 -8.32
C GLU A 102 4.28 11.75 -8.16
N LEU A 103 5.40 12.46 -8.07
CA LEU A 103 5.42 13.90 -7.80
C LEU A 103 4.74 14.76 -8.88
N THR A 104 4.68 14.27 -10.13
CA THR A 104 3.98 14.93 -11.25
C THR A 104 2.67 14.22 -11.61
N GLY A 105 2.33 13.13 -10.91
CA GLY A 105 1.16 12.31 -11.18
C GLY A 105 -0.13 12.92 -10.64
N GLY A 106 -1.26 12.61 -11.29
CA GLY A 106 -2.58 13.09 -10.86
C GLY A 106 -2.99 12.63 -9.46
N LEU A 107 -2.54 11.44 -9.04
CA LEU A 107 -2.83 10.84 -7.74
C LEU A 107 -2.34 11.69 -6.56
N LEU A 108 -1.30 12.50 -6.76
CA LEU A 108 -0.78 13.42 -5.74
C LEU A 108 -1.88 14.32 -5.16
N ARG A 109 -2.86 14.71 -5.98
CA ARG A 109 -3.94 15.64 -5.59
C ARG A 109 -4.98 15.01 -4.68
N GLU A 110 -5.02 13.68 -4.59
CA GLU A 110 -5.95 12.94 -3.72
C GLU A 110 -5.47 12.87 -2.27
N TYR A 111 -4.20 13.22 -1.99
CA TYR A 111 -3.60 13.10 -0.67
C TYR A 111 -3.24 14.48 -0.09
N PRO A 112 -3.91 14.93 0.99
CA PRO A 112 -3.66 16.25 1.58
C PRO A 112 -2.33 16.34 2.33
N PHE A 113 -1.74 15.19 2.69
CA PHE A 113 -0.41 15.10 3.26
C PHE A 113 0.49 14.32 2.31
N VAL A 114 1.62 14.92 1.93
CA VAL A 114 2.66 14.28 1.12
C VAL A 114 4.01 14.52 1.77
N TYR A 115 4.81 13.46 1.86
CA TYR A 115 6.16 13.49 2.39
C TYR A 115 7.19 13.25 1.29
N ILE A 116 8.25 14.08 1.29
CA ILE A 116 9.40 13.91 0.41
C ILE A 116 10.67 13.80 1.26
N THR A 117 11.54 12.87 0.91
CA THR A 117 12.86 12.74 1.52
C THR A 117 13.97 12.92 0.50
N ASP A 118 15.12 13.37 0.97
CA ASP A 118 16.38 13.48 0.23
C ASP A 118 16.30 14.11 -1.18
N PRO A 119 15.58 15.23 -1.41
CA PRO A 119 15.29 15.75 -2.75
C PRO A 119 16.51 16.37 -3.48
N ARG A 120 17.71 16.26 -2.91
CA ARG A 120 18.93 16.93 -3.40
C ARG A 120 19.25 16.63 -4.86
N SER A 121 18.96 15.42 -5.33
CA SER A 121 19.23 14.99 -6.70
C SER A 121 17.99 14.86 -7.57
N MET A 122 16.86 15.38 -7.11
CA MET A 122 15.57 15.27 -7.78
C MET A 122 15.58 15.93 -9.17
N SER A 123 14.95 15.26 -10.12
CA SER A 123 14.64 15.71 -11.47
C SER A 123 13.17 15.39 -11.78
N LEU A 124 12.51 16.28 -12.52
CA LEU A 124 11.12 16.17 -12.94
C LEU A 124 11.02 15.88 -14.43
#